data_AF-A0AAE0KY23-F1
#
_entry.id   AF-A0AAE0KY23-F1
#
_cell.length_a   1.000
_cell.length_b   1.000
_cell.length_c   1.000
_cell.angle_alpha   90.00
_cell.angle_beta   90.00
_cell.angle_gamma   90.00
#
_symmetry.space_group_name_H-M   'P 1'
#
loop_
_entity.id
_entity.type
_entity.pdbx_description
1 polymer ?
#
loop_
_entity_poly.entity_id
_entity_poly.type
_entity_poly.pdbx_seq_one_letter_code
_entity_poly.pdbx_strand_id
1 'polypeptide(L)'
;VIWHPHTQCDGDSATAEDGRRNRREVLEVKNLCPFDECTGQKRARPVYKIFEKRPPSSIPTKFIPQLQLEMLAAGTGTALLAMDSAHHGIHLFRVARDDAYLQQMLQLLSDFYTRYVQTGREPPEDMFIERADYRTFIQRTVGLQASGDFVGCIADPEKPNGSDKRWFLDE
;
A
#
# COMPACT_ATOMS: atom_id res chain seq x y z
N VAL A 1 -8.23 -21.87 -7.16
CA VAL A 1 -9.19 -21.02 -6.41
C VAL A 1 -10.17 -21.96 -5.72
N ILE A 2 -10.01 -22.18 -4.42
CA ILE A 2 -10.97 -22.96 -3.64
C ILE A 2 -11.57 -21.98 -2.64
N TRP A 3 -12.86 -21.69 -2.84
CA TRP A 3 -13.67 -20.81 -2.01
C TRP A 3 -14.37 -21.69 -0.98
N HIS A 4 -14.11 -21.46 0.31
CA HIS A 4 -14.89 -22.07 1.38
C HIS A 4 -15.82 -21.00 1.98
N PRO A 5 -17.13 -21.25 2.06
CA PRO A 5 -18.06 -20.34 2.72
C PRO A 5 -17.87 -20.45 4.22
N HIS A 6 -17.60 -19.32 4.89
CA HIS A 6 -17.73 -19.24 6.34
C HIS A 6 -19.11 -18.66 6.68
N THR A 7 -19.93 -19.53 7.25
CA THR A 7 -21.16 -19.20 7.96
C THR A 7 -20.90 -18.23 9.11
N GLN A 8 -21.72 -17.18 9.17
CA GLN A 8 -21.82 -16.24 10.27
C GLN A 8 -22.62 -16.86 11.42
N CYS A 9 -22.15 -16.72 12.66
CA CYS A 9 -22.95 -16.91 13.86
C CYS A 9 -22.63 -15.77 14.84
N ASP A 10 -23.66 -14.98 15.16
CA ASP A 10 -23.66 -13.90 16.15
C ASP A 10 -23.59 -14.43 17.59
N GLY A 11 -23.19 -13.58 18.54
CA GLY A 11 -23.43 -13.78 19.97
C GLY A 11 -22.43 -13.10 20.89
N ASP A 12 -22.82 -11.95 21.45
CA ASP A 12 -22.12 -11.22 22.51
C ASP A 12 -22.02 -12.02 23.83
N SER A 13 -20.84 -12.02 24.44
CA SER A 13 -20.68 -12.03 25.89
C SER A 13 -19.31 -11.44 26.26
N ALA A 14 -19.31 -10.23 26.79
CA ALA A 14 -18.12 -9.56 27.30
C ALA A 14 -17.68 -10.19 28.62
N THR A 15 -16.46 -10.73 28.64
CA THR A 15 -15.66 -10.91 29.85
C THR A 15 -14.26 -10.38 29.58
N ALA A 16 -13.87 -9.41 30.38
CA ALA A 16 -12.56 -8.79 30.35
C ALA A 16 -11.53 -9.73 30.97
N GLU A 17 -10.88 -10.55 30.15
CA GLU A 17 -9.58 -11.14 30.43
C GLU A 17 -8.91 -11.63 29.13
N ASP A 18 -7.66 -11.21 28.95
CA ASP A 18 -6.66 -11.54 27.93
C ASP A 18 -6.79 -10.92 26.51
N GLY A 19 -6.40 -9.64 26.45
CA GLY A 19 -6.33 -8.76 25.27
C GLY A 19 -5.25 -9.09 24.24
N ARG A 20 -5.07 -10.37 23.91
CA ARG A 20 -4.41 -10.82 22.67
C ARG A 20 -5.43 -11.48 21.75
N ARG A 21 -6.56 -10.80 21.52
CA ARG A 21 -7.43 -11.17 20.40
C ARG A 21 -6.57 -11.07 19.14
N ASN A 22 -6.33 -12.19 18.47
CA ASN A 22 -5.63 -12.28 17.18
C ASN A 22 -6.27 -11.28 16.20
N ARG A 23 -5.75 -10.06 16.19
CA ARG A 23 -6.24 -9.00 15.33
C ARG A 23 -5.83 -9.38 13.92
N ARG A 24 -6.80 -9.78 13.11
CA ARG A 24 -6.58 -10.01 11.68
C ARG A 24 -6.38 -8.65 11.04
N GLU A 25 -5.17 -8.41 10.56
CA GLU A 25 -4.81 -7.24 9.76
C GLU A 25 -4.37 -7.74 8.38
N VAL A 26 -4.60 -6.91 7.36
CA VAL A 26 -3.90 -7.09 6.08
C VAL A 26 -2.42 -6.74 6.30
N LEU A 27 -1.50 -7.48 5.68
CA LEU A 27 -0.10 -7.10 5.59
C LEU A 27 0.25 -6.90 4.13
N GLU A 28 0.66 -5.68 3.78
CA GLU A 28 1.19 -5.33 2.47
C GLU A 28 2.68 -5.03 2.57
N VAL A 29 3.50 -5.66 1.74
CA VAL A 29 4.96 -5.51 1.75
C VAL A 29 5.43 -4.88 0.44
N LYS A 30 6.15 -3.77 0.53
CA LYS A 30 6.73 -3.05 -0.60
C LYS A 30 8.25 -2.99 -0.45
N ASN A 31 8.95 -3.73 -1.30
CA ASN A 31 10.41 -3.69 -1.38
C ASN A 31 10.84 -2.52 -2.28
N LEU A 32 11.65 -1.60 -1.74
CA LEU A 32 12.22 -0.51 -2.51
C LEU A 32 13.30 -1.04 -3.46
N CYS A 33 13.09 -0.82 -4.77
CA CYS A 33 14.08 -1.17 -5.78
C CYS A 33 15.38 -0.35 -5.58
N PRO A 34 16.53 -1.00 -5.32
CA PRO A 34 17.80 -0.32 -5.09
C PRO A 34 18.45 0.15 -6.40
N PHE A 35 17.90 -0.20 -7.56
CA PHE A 35 18.44 0.22 -8.85
C PHE A 35 17.81 1.53 -9.31
N ASP A 36 18.63 2.39 -9.90
CA ASP A 36 18.18 3.57 -10.62
C ASP A 36 18.92 3.71 -11.94
N GLU A 37 18.21 4.15 -12.97
CA GLU A 37 18.79 4.32 -14.30
C GLU A 37 19.62 5.61 -14.34
N CYS A 38 20.84 5.53 -14.86
CA CYS A 38 21.67 6.70 -15.10
C CYS A 38 21.13 7.50 -16.30
N THR A 39 20.13 8.34 -16.06
CA THR A 39 19.62 9.28 -17.05
C THR A 39 20.66 10.37 -17.33
N GLY A 40 20.85 10.74 -18.61
CA GLY A 40 21.74 11.85 -19.00
C GLY A 40 22.89 11.52 -19.95
N GLN A 41 23.09 10.25 -20.33
CA GLN A 41 24.00 9.90 -21.44
C GLN A 41 23.23 9.13 -22.50
N LYS A 42 23.26 9.60 -23.76
CA LYS A 42 22.77 8.85 -24.94
C LYS A 42 23.66 7.62 -25.15
N ARG A 43 23.49 6.59 -24.31
CA ARG A 43 24.16 5.30 -24.44
C ARG A 43 23.24 4.33 -25.16
N ALA A 44 23.83 3.44 -25.96
CA ALA A 44 23.10 2.37 -26.66
C ALA A 44 22.47 1.35 -25.71
N ARG A 45 22.87 1.32 -24.43
CA ARG A 45 22.31 0.46 -23.38
C ARG A 45 22.12 1.25 -22.08
N PRO A 46 21.00 1.03 -21.36
CA PRO A 46 20.78 1.64 -20.05
C PRO A 46 21.85 1.17 -19.06
N VAL A 47 22.34 2.09 -18.23
CA VAL A 47 23.31 1.80 -17.18
C VAL A 47 22.63 2.07 -15.84
N TYR A 48 22.59 1.06 -14.98
CA TYR A 48 21.99 1.18 -13.65
C TYR A 48 23.06 1.39 -12.58
N LYS A 49 22.71 2.19 -11.56
CA LYS A 49 23.48 2.33 -10.33
C LYS A 49 22.68 1.80 -9.16
N ILE A 50 23.40 1.24 -8.18
CA ILE A 50 22.82 0.87 -6.89
C ILE A 50 22.77 2.11 -6.01
N PHE A 51 21.55 2.45 -5.57
CA PHE A 51 21.26 3.52 -4.64
C PHE A 51 20.70 2.96 -3.35
N GLU A 52 21.22 3.48 -2.25
CA GLU A 52 20.77 3.14 -0.90
C GLU A 52 19.48 3.90 -0.58
N LYS A 53 18.36 3.48 -1.17
CA LYS A 53 17.06 4.09 -0.90
C LYS A 53 16.63 3.78 0.53
N ARG A 54 16.28 4.80 1.30
CA ARG A 54 15.68 4.63 2.63
C ARG A 54 14.18 4.37 2.49
N PRO A 55 13.59 3.54 3.36
CA PRO A 55 12.14 3.47 3.48
C PRO A 55 11.61 4.88 3.78
N PRO A 56 10.47 5.27 3.21
CA PRO A 56 9.90 6.58 3.46
C PRO A 56 9.53 6.74 4.94
N SER A 57 9.53 7.98 5.43
CA SER A 57 9.13 8.32 6.81
C SER A 57 7.61 8.41 6.99
N SER A 58 6.87 8.39 5.89
CA SER A 58 5.41 8.38 5.86
C SER A 58 4.91 7.43 4.77
N ILE A 59 3.64 7.06 4.84
CA ILE A 59 3.00 6.22 3.82
C ILE A 59 2.95 6.98 2.49
N PRO A 60 3.45 6.43 1.37
CA PRO A 60 3.18 7.02 0.07
C PRO A 60 1.68 6.98 -0.27
N THR A 61 1.08 8.13 -0.58
CA THR A 61 -0.37 8.30 -0.80
C THR A 61 -0.95 7.31 -1.82
N LYS A 62 -0.17 6.93 -2.84
CA LYS A 62 -0.57 5.96 -3.87
C LYS A 62 -0.92 4.57 -3.34
N PHE A 63 -0.48 4.21 -2.13
CA PHE A 63 -0.80 2.92 -1.52
C PHE A 63 -2.10 2.94 -0.70
N ILE A 64 -2.61 4.12 -0.32
CA ILE A 64 -3.85 4.22 0.46
C ILE A 64 -5.05 3.59 -0.25
N PRO A 65 -5.34 3.86 -1.54
CA PRO A 65 -6.46 3.20 -2.22
C PRO A 65 -6.34 1.67 -2.22
N GLN A 66 -5.13 1.16 -2.46
CA GLN A 66 -4.84 -0.28 -2.48
C GLN A 66 -5.13 -0.91 -1.09
N LEU A 67 -4.57 -0.34 -0.02
CA LEU A 67 -4.75 -0.85 1.35
C LEU A 67 -6.22 -0.85 1.76
N GLN A 68 -6.98 0.20 1.40
CA GLN A 68 -8.40 0.27 1.70
C GLN A 68 -9.17 -0.86 1.00
N LEU A 69 -8.94 -1.08 -0.30
CA LEU A 69 -9.56 -2.19 -1.04
C LEU A 69 -9.19 -3.56 -0.47
N GLU A 70 -7.96 -3.77 -0.04
CA GLU A 70 -7.53 -5.01 0.60
C GLU A 70 -8.27 -5.25 1.91
N MET A 71 -8.41 -4.23 2.77
CA MET A 71 -9.18 -4.32 4.00
C MET A 71 -10.67 -4.60 3.75
N LEU A 72 -11.23 -3.99 2.68
CA LEU A 72 -12.60 -4.30 2.25
C LEU A 72 -12.73 -5.77 1.85
N ALA A 73 -11.84 -6.27 1.00
CA ALA A 73 -11.86 -7.64 0.49
C ALA A 73 -11.62 -8.69 1.59
N ALA A 74 -10.71 -8.39 2.54
CA ALA A 74 -10.37 -9.28 3.64
C ALA A 74 -11.34 -9.17 4.84
N GLY A 75 -12.24 -8.18 4.84
CA GLY A 75 -13.15 -7.93 5.96
C GLY A 75 -12.42 -7.49 7.24
N THR A 76 -11.32 -6.76 7.12
CA THR A 76 -10.52 -6.28 8.26
C THR A 76 -10.74 -4.79 8.51
N GLY A 77 -10.47 -4.35 9.75
CA GLY A 77 -10.55 -2.94 10.15
C GLY A 77 -9.23 -2.18 10.00
N THR A 78 -8.11 -2.90 9.83
CA THR A 78 -6.78 -2.31 9.65
C THR A 78 -5.87 -3.11 8.73
N ALA A 79 -4.87 -2.40 8.22
CA ALA A 79 -3.77 -2.93 7.42
C ALA A 79 -2.42 -2.43 7.96
N LEU A 80 -1.40 -3.28 7.84
CA LEU A 80 0.00 -2.96 8.04
C LEU A 80 0.68 -2.82 6.67
N LEU A 81 1.36 -1.70 6.46
CA LEU A 81 2.24 -1.47 5.32
C LEU A 81 3.69 -1.58 5.78
N ALA A 82 4.41 -2.56 5.24
CA ALA A 82 5.85 -2.73 5.42
C ALA A 82 6.60 -2.17 4.21
N MET A 83 7.42 -1.15 4.43
CA MET A 83 8.31 -0.58 3.43
C MET A 83 9.72 -1.09 3.68
N ASP A 84 10.16 -2.08 2.90
CA ASP A 84 11.46 -2.71 3.06
C ASP A 84 12.52 -2.10 2.15
N SER A 85 13.71 -1.90 2.69
CA SER A 85 14.89 -1.46 1.98
C SER A 85 16.04 -2.44 2.17
N ALA A 86 16.62 -2.83 1.04
CA ALA A 86 17.86 -3.59 0.95
C ALA A 86 19.05 -2.92 1.67
N HIS A 87 18.98 -1.66 2.09
CA HIS A 87 20.09 -1.01 2.81
C HIS A 87 19.72 -0.49 4.20
N HIS A 88 18.44 -0.39 4.51
CA HIS A 88 17.98 0.31 5.72
C HIS A 88 16.91 -0.42 6.53
N GLY A 89 16.57 -1.66 6.15
CA GLY A 89 15.57 -2.46 6.87
C GLY A 89 14.15 -1.99 6.55
N ILE A 90 13.23 -2.23 7.48
CA ILE A 90 11.79 -2.10 7.25
C ILE A 90 11.20 -0.98 8.09
N HIS A 91 10.40 -0.11 7.48
CA HIS A 91 9.47 0.77 8.21
C HIS A 91 8.06 0.20 8.15
N LEU A 92 7.39 0.15 9.31
CA LEU A 92 6.03 -0.36 9.45
C LEU A 92 5.06 0.78 9.74
N PHE A 93 3.96 0.81 8.99
CA PHE A 93 2.85 1.75 9.18
C PHE A 93 1.55 1.00 9.35
N ARG A 94 0.64 1.50 10.18
CA ARG A 94 -0.71 0.97 10.35
C ARG A 94 -1.72 1.97 9.80
N VAL A 95 -2.70 1.47 9.05
CA VAL A 95 -3.76 2.27 8.45
C VAL A 95 -5.12 1.75 8.90
N ALA A 96 -6.00 2.68 9.28
CA ALA A 96 -7.39 2.41 9.60
C ALA A 96 -8.26 2.33 8.35
N ARG A 97 -9.19 1.38 8.33
CA ARG A 97 -10.24 1.32 7.31
C ARG A 97 -11.16 2.54 7.40
N ASP A 98 -11.51 3.09 6.26
CA ASP A 98 -12.50 4.16 6.12
C ASP A 98 -13.57 3.76 5.11
N ASP A 99 -14.75 3.40 5.62
CA ASP A 99 -15.88 2.95 4.80
C ASP A 99 -16.46 4.07 3.92
N ALA A 100 -16.39 5.33 4.35
CA ALA A 100 -16.87 6.45 3.55
C ALA A 100 -15.92 6.72 2.37
N TYR A 101 -14.61 6.54 2.58
CA TYR A 101 -13.62 6.55 1.52
C TYR A 101 -13.83 5.39 0.53
N LEU A 102 -14.03 4.18 1.04
CA LEU A 102 -14.30 2.98 0.25
C LEU A 102 -15.54 3.15 -0.64
N GLN A 103 -16.63 3.69 -0.08
CA GLN A 103 -17.84 3.96 -0.84
C GLN A 103 -17.58 4.91 -2.01
N GLN A 104 -16.84 6.01 -1.78
CA GLN A 104 -16.48 6.96 -2.83
C GLN A 104 -15.59 6.31 -3.90
N MET A 105 -14.62 5.49 -3.48
CA MET A 105 -13.75 4.76 -4.41
C MET A 105 -14.54 3.80 -5.30
N LEU A 106 -15.46 3.02 -4.72
CA LEU A 106 -16.30 2.08 -5.46
C LEU A 106 -17.24 2.80 -6.43
N GLN A 107 -17.75 3.99 -6.08
CA GLN A 107 -18.53 4.80 -7.00
C GLN A 107 -17.71 5.26 -8.21
N LEU A 108 -16.48 5.76 -7.98
CA LEU A 108 -15.58 6.16 -9.05
C LEU A 108 -15.20 4.97 -9.96
N LEU A 109 -14.93 3.80 -9.37
CA LEU A 109 -14.65 2.57 -10.11
C LEU A 109 -15.87 2.08 -10.91
N SER A 110 -17.07 2.16 -10.34
CA SER A 110 -18.32 1.82 -11.03
C SER A 110 -18.56 2.75 -12.23
N ASP A 111 -18.35 4.06 -12.05
CA ASP A 111 -18.46 5.03 -13.13
C ASP A 111 -17.42 4.77 -14.25
N PHE A 112 -16.18 4.44 -13.88
CA PHE A 112 -15.15 4.07 -14.84
C PHE A 112 -15.55 2.82 -15.63
N TYR A 113 -15.97 1.77 -14.92
CA TYR A 113 -16.33 0.49 -15.51
C TYR A 113 -17.50 0.63 -16.47
N THR A 114 -18.58 1.27 -16.03
CA THR A 114 -19.82 1.40 -16.83
C THR A 114 -19.63 2.28 -18.06
N ARG A 115 -18.83 3.35 -17.98
CA ARG A 115 -18.66 4.30 -19.08
C ARG A 115 -17.65 3.84 -20.13
N TYR A 116 -16.58 3.18 -19.71
CA TYR A 116 -15.42 2.90 -20.57
C TYR A 116 -15.18 1.40 -20.76
N VAL A 117 -15.03 0.65 -19.67
CA VAL A 117 -14.68 -0.78 -19.75
C VAL A 117 -15.81 -1.59 -20.39
N GLN A 118 -17.03 -1.43 -19.89
CA GLN A 118 -18.20 -2.18 -20.36
C GLN A 118 -18.59 -1.83 -21.80
N THR A 119 -18.32 -0.59 -22.22
CA THR A 119 -18.65 -0.10 -23.57
C THR A 119 -17.52 -0.33 -24.58
N GLY A 120 -16.36 -0.83 -24.14
CA GLY A 120 -15.16 -0.97 -24.96
C GLY A 120 -14.59 0.36 -25.45
N ARG A 121 -14.89 1.46 -24.76
CA ARG A 121 -14.39 2.80 -25.09
C ARG A 121 -13.15 3.12 -24.28
N GLU A 122 -12.14 3.63 -24.95
CA GLU A 122 -10.94 4.11 -24.28
C GLU A 122 -11.27 5.32 -23.38
N PRO A 123 -10.84 5.34 -22.12
CA PRO A 123 -11.01 6.50 -21.25
C PRO A 123 -10.13 7.67 -21.73
N PRO A 124 -10.65 8.90 -21.77
CA PRO A 124 -9.84 10.10 -21.98
C PRO A 124 -8.75 10.24 -20.92
N GLU A 125 -7.66 10.92 -21.26
CA GLU A 125 -6.69 11.41 -20.27
C GLU A 125 -7.40 12.27 -19.21
N ASP A 126 -6.98 12.13 -17.95
CA ASP A 126 -7.48 12.90 -16.82
C ASP A 126 -9.02 12.94 -16.69
N MET A 127 -9.71 11.89 -17.14
CA MET A 127 -11.19 11.82 -17.23
C MET A 127 -12.00 12.20 -15.97
N PHE A 128 -11.37 12.22 -14.79
CA PHE A 128 -12.00 12.58 -13.53
C PHE A 128 -11.51 13.90 -12.92
N ILE A 129 -10.51 14.57 -13.51
CA ILE A 129 -9.80 15.71 -12.89
C ILE A 129 -10.72 16.91 -12.56
N GLU A 130 -11.75 17.12 -13.37
CA GLU A 130 -12.73 18.20 -13.19
C GLU A 130 -13.89 17.84 -12.26
N ARG A 131 -14.02 16.58 -11.85
CA ARG A 131 -15.12 16.19 -10.98
C ARG A 131 -14.85 16.59 -9.53
N ALA A 132 -15.83 17.23 -8.89
CA ALA A 132 -15.73 17.65 -7.50
C ALA A 132 -15.56 16.44 -6.54
N ASP A 133 -16.28 15.35 -6.79
CA ASP A 133 -16.19 14.12 -5.99
C ASP A 133 -14.81 13.46 -6.09
N TYR A 134 -14.18 13.47 -7.27
CA TYR A 134 -12.81 13.01 -7.45
C TYR A 134 -11.80 13.87 -6.66
N ARG A 135 -11.95 15.21 -6.67
CA ARG A 135 -11.10 16.10 -5.86
C ARG A 135 -11.24 15.81 -4.36
N THR A 136 -12.47 15.60 -3.88
CA THR A 136 -12.74 15.19 -2.50
C THR A 136 -12.09 13.83 -2.18
N PHE A 137 -12.18 12.87 -3.09
CA PHE A 137 -11.54 11.56 -2.95
C PHE A 137 -10.01 11.68 -2.81
N ILE A 138 -9.35 12.50 -3.64
CA ILE A 138 -7.91 12.75 -3.54
C ILE A 138 -7.54 13.41 -2.20
N GLN A 139 -8.30 14.42 -1.77
CA GLN A 139 -8.09 15.07 -0.47
C GLN A 139 -8.22 14.10 0.70
N ARG A 140 -9.23 13.21 0.67
CA ARG A 140 -9.38 12.14 1.67
C ARG A 140 -8.23 11.14 1.63
N THR A 141 -7.73 10.81 0.44
CA THR A 141 -6.55 9.93 0.30
C THR A 141 -5.34 10.53 1.02
N VAL A 142 -5.12 11.84 0.89
CA VAL A 142 -4.05 12.56 1.61
C VAL A 142 -4.33 12.59 3.12
N GLY A 143 -5.58 12.80 3.53
CA GLY A 143 -5.99 12.75 4.94
C GLY A 143 -5.70 11.40 5.60
N LEU A 144 -6.06 10.30 4.93
CA LEU A 144 -5.79 8.93 5.40
C LEU A 144 -4.30 8.59 5.44
N GLN A 145 -3.53 9.13 4.49
CA GLN A 145 -2.07 9.04 4.54
C GLN A 145 -1.51 9.71 5.81
N ALA A 146 -2.02 10.89 6.16
CA ALA A 146 -1.56 11.65 7.32
C ALA A 146 -2.02 11.03 8.65
N SER A 147 -3.15 10.30 8.67
CA SER A 147 -3.66 9.61 9.85
C SER A 147 -3.06 8.22 10.08
N GLY A 148 -2.19 7.74 9.19
CA GLY A 148 -1.54 6.44 9.36
C GLY A 148 -0.48 6.47 10.45
N ASP A 149 -0.50 5.48 11.33
CA ASP A 149 0.39 5.39 12.47
C ASP A 149 1.73 4.78 12.06
N PHE A 150 2.84 5.43 12.39
CA PHE A 150 4.15 4.76 12.36
C PHE A 150 4.23 3.76 13.52
N VAL A 151 4.37 2.48 13.20
CA VAL A 151 4.39 1.40 14.18
C VAL A 151 5.80 1.15 14.70
N GLY A 152 6.80 1.28 13.83
CA GLY A 152 8.19 1.08 14.20
C GLY A 152 9.08 0.77 13.01
N CYS A 153 10.37 0.57 13.29
CA CYS A 153 11.34 0.10 12.33
C CYS A 153 11.92 -1.25 12.77
N ILE A 154 12.20 -2.10 11.79
CA ILE A 154 12.97 -3.33 11.97
C ILE A 154 14.31 -3.11 11.30
N ALA A 155 15.37 -3.05 12.11
CA ALA A 155 16.73 -3.08 11.61
C ALA A 155 17.02 -4.46 11.03
N ASP A 156 17.87 -4.52 10.02
CA ASP A 156 18.34 -5.78 9.47
C ASP A 156 19.68 -6.15 10.14
N PRO A 157 19.69 -7.14 11.04
CA PRO A 157 20.85 -7.45 11.87
C PRO A 157 22.00 -8.09 11.08
N GLU A 158 21.75 -8.63 9.89
CA GLU A 158 22.75 -9.32 9.06
C GLU A 158 23.45 -8.40 8.06
N LYS A 159 23.07 -7.12 8.00
CA LYS A 159 23.67 -6.17 7.05
C LYS A 159 25.16 -5.94 7.36
N PRO A 160 26.08 -6.21 6.41
CA PRO A 160 27.49 -5.92 6.59
C PRO A 160 27.72 -4.40 6.72
N ASN A 161 28.60 -4.01 7.66
CA ASN A 161 28.96 -2.61 7.86
C ASN A 161 29.68 -2.03 6.62
N GLY A 162 28.93 -1.37 5.74
CA GLY A 162 29.36 -0.18 5.00
C GLY A 162 30.25 -0.31 3.77
N SER A 163 30.75 -1.48 3.38
CA SER A 163 31.62 -1.58 2.17
C SER A 163 30.97 -2.24 0.96
N ASP A 164 30.13 -3.27 1.16
CA ASP A 164 29.53 -4.00 0.04
C ASP A 164 28.10 -3.55 -0.25
N LYS A 165 27.93 -2.81 -1.34
CA LYS A 165 26.61 -2.36 -1.82
C LYS A 165 25.84 -3.44 -2.57
N ARG A 166 26.45 -4.60 -2.82
CA ARG A 166 25.86 -5.71 -3.59
C ARG A 166 25.49 -6.90 -2.71
N TRP A 167 25.57 -6.76 -1.39
CA TRP A 167 25.34 -7.85 -0.44
C TRP A 167 23.99 -8.58 -0.63
N PHE A 168 22.98 -7.91 -1.22
CA PHE A 168 21.66 -8.46 -1.51
C PHE A 168 21.56 -9.19 -2.86
N LEU A 169 22.64 -9.22 -3.65
CA LEU A 169 22.75 -9.99 -4.87
C LEU A 169 23.40 -11.31 -4.53
N ASP A 170 22.69 -12.42 -4.74
CA ASP A 170 23.30 -13.76 -4.70
C ASP A 170 24.40 -13.85 -5.78
N GLU A 171 25.54 -14.46 -5.44
CA GLU A 171 26.67 -14.67 -6.38
C GLU A 171 26.35 -15.63 -7.53
#